data_AF-A0A9D7F8P5-F1
#
_entry.id   AF-A0A9D7F8P5-F1
#
_cell.length_a   1.000
_cell.length_b   1.000
_cell.length_c   1.000
_cell.angle_alpha   90.00
_cell.angle_beta   90.00
_cell.angle_gamma   90.00
#
_symmetry.space_group_name_H-M   'P 1'
#
loop_
_entity.id
_entity.type
_entity.pdbx_description
1 polymer ?
#
loop_
_entity_poly.entity_id
_entity_poly.type
_entity_poly.pdbx_seq_one_letter_code
_entity_poly.pdbx_strand_id
1 'polypeptide(L)'
;MNPTYFWILWSFDALVAAVVLYFFFVGLGDGSITSRNLGMWLILVAVAAIAVGGGWWLYSTHRYLPAKAILWLFALPGLAYTLFILVALIARPRWN
;
A
#
# COMPACT_ATOMS: atom_id res chain seq x y z
N MET A 1 1.16 -4.45 -20.99
CA MET A 1 1.14 -5.28 -19.76
C MET A 1 0.01 -6.28 -19.93
N ASN A 2 0.18 -7.54 -19.55
CA ASN A 2 -0.97 -8.47 -19.60
C ASN A 2 -2.06 -7.94 -18.66
N PRO A 3 -3.32 -7.81 -19.11
CA PRO A 3 -4.42 -7.29 -18.29
C PRO A 3 -4.55 -8.01 -16.94
N THR A 4 -4.34 -9.33 -16.91
CA THR A 4 -4.42 -10.13 -15.68
C THR A 4 -3.37 -9.70 -14.65
N TYR A 5 -2.12 -9.49 -15.06
CA TYR A 5 -1.07 -9.04 -14.14
C TYR A 5 -1.33 -7.65 -13.59
N PHE A 6 -1.94 -6.77 -14.40
CA PHE A 6 -2.31 -5.43 -13.94
C PHE A 6 -3.32 -5.52 -12.81
N TRP A 7 -4.41 -6.24 -13.02
CA TRP A 7 -5.47 -6.33 -12.02
C TRP A 7 -5.04 -7.07 -10.76
N ILE A 8 -4.10 -8.02 -10.84
CA ILE A 8 -3.53 -8.67 -9.65
C ILE A 8 -2.76 -7.64 -8.81
N LEU A 9 -1.81 -6.92 -9.41
CA LEU A 9 -0.97 -5.95 -8.69
C LEU A 9 -1.80 -4.77 -8.19
N TRP A 10 -2.67 -4.24 -9.03
CA TRP A 10 -3.52 -3.12 -8.68
C TRP A 10 -4.48 -3.47 -7.54
N SER A 11 -5.11 -4.67 -7.56
CA SER A 11 -6.01 -5.09 -6.48
C SER A 11 -5.25 -5.29 -5.17
N PHE A 12 -4.04 -5.85 -5.23
CA PHE A 12 -3.18 -5.99 -4.05
C PHE A 12 -2.83 -4.62 -3.45
N ASP A 13 -2.37 -3.68 -4.28
CA ASP A 13 -2.04 -2.32 -3.84
C ASP A 13 -3.28 -1.58 -3.30
N ALA A 14 -4.46 -1.80 -3.88
CA ALA A 14 -5.71 -1.25 -3.40
C ALA A 14 -6.08 -1.78 -1.99
N LEU A 15 -5.83 -3.06 -1.71
CA LEU A 15 -6.01 -3.63 -0.37
C LEU A 15 -5.03 -3.02 0.64
N VAL A 16 -3.75 -2.90 0.27
CA VAL A 16 -2.74 -2.24 1.13
C VAL A 16 -3.13 -0.78 1.39
N ALA A 17 -3.55 -0.06 0.36
CA ALA A 17 -4.03 1.32 0.49
C ALA A 17 -5.24 1.42 1.42
N ALA A 18 -6.20 0.49 1.34
CA ALA A 18 -7.35 0.44 2.23
C ALA A 18 -6.94 0.25 3.70
N VAL A 19 -5.95 -0.61 3.97
CA VAL A 19 -5.39 -0.79 5.34
C VAL A 19 -4.74 0.51 5.83
N VAL A 20 -3.93 1.17 5.00
CA VAL A 20 -3.31 2.46 5.34
C VAL A 20 -4.37 3.52 5.67
N LEU A 21 -5.41 3.64 4.84
CA LEU A 21 -6.51 4.58 5.05
C LEU A 21 -7.30 4.26 6.33
N TYR A 22 -7.59 2.98 6.58
CA TYR A 22 -8.27 2.56 7.80
C TYR A 22 -7.50 3.01 9.04
N PHE A 23 -6.21 2.69 9.15
CA PHE A 23 -5.40 3.11 10.29
C PHE A 23 -5.18 4.62 10.35
N PHE A 24 -5.12 5.30 9.21
CA PHE A 24 -5.06 6.76 9.18
C PHE A 24 -6.29 7.39 9.83
N PHE A 25 -7.50 6.99 9.42
CA PHE A 25 -8.73 7.57 9.97
C PHE A 25 -8.99 7.15 11.42
N VAL A 26 -8.74 5.87 11.76
CA VAL A 26 -8.82 5.41 13.15
C VAL A 26 -7.82 6.17 14.03
N GLY A 27 -6.59 6.35 13.54
CA GLY A 27 -5.53 7.04 14.27
C GLY A 27 -5.80 8.53 14.51
N LEU A 28 -6.50 9.19 13.59
CA LEU A 28 -7.01 10.55 13.80
C LEU A 28 -8.13 10.58 14.84
N GLY A 29 -9.00 9.55 14.87
CA GLY A 29 -10.11 9.46 15.80
C GLY A 29 -9.69 9.11 17.24
N ASP A 30 -8.68 8.24 17.40
CA ASP A 30 -8.19 7.79 18.71
C ASP A 30 -7.01 8.62 19.26
N GLY A 31 -6.45 9.53 18.46
CA GLY A 31 -5.35 10.41 18.84
C GLY A 31 -3.96 9.79 18.77
N SER A 32 -3.80 8.57 18.24
CA SER A 32 -2.49 7.94 17.99
C SER A 32 -1.73 8.63 16.85
N ILE A 33 -2.43 9.33 15.96
CA ILE A 33 -1.85 10.27 15.00
C ILE A 33 -1.90 11.68 15.58
N THR A 34 -0.72 12.21 15.88
CA THR A 34 -0.51 13.54 16.44
C THR A 34 0.29 14.40 15.47
N SER A 35 0.47 15.68 15.78
CA SER A 35 1.35 16.56 15.01
C SER A 35 2.77 16.00 14.80
N ARG A 36 3.25 15.13 15.70
CA ARG A 36 4.58 14.49 15.61
C ARG A 36 4.70 13.50 14.45
N ASN A 37 3.63 12.78 14.09
CA ASN A 37 3.68 11.73 13.07
C ASN A 37 2.73 11.98 11.89
N LEU A 38 1.89 13.02 11.93
CA LEU A 38 0.94 13.37 10.88
C LEU A 38 1.60 13.49 9.50
N GLY A 39 2.77 14.14 9.41
CA GLY A 39 3.49 14.30 8.14
C GLY A 39 3.86 12.97 7.49
N MET A 40 4.34 12.00 8.27
CA MET A 40 4.66 10.65 7.79
C MET A 40 3.40 9.94 7.29
N TRP A 41 2.30 10.05 8.03
CA TRP A 41 1.02 9.45 7.65
C TRP A 41 0.45 10.04 6.35
N LEU A 42 0.54 11.36 6.16
CA LEU A 42 0.14 12.01 4.92
C LEU A 42 0.98 11.53 3.73
N ILE A 43 2.29 11.31 3.91
CA ILE A 43 3.15 10.72 2.87
C ILE A 43 2.69 9.31 2.53
N LEU A 44 2.37 8.46 3.52
CA LEU A 44 1.88 7.11 3.26
C LEU A 44 0.56 7.12 2.47
N VAL A 45 -0.38 7.98 2.85
CA VAL A 45 -1.64 8.15 2.13
C VAL A 45 -1.40 8.65 0.70
N ALA A 46 -0.49 9.62 0.52
CA ALA A 46 -0.16 10.14 -0.80
C ALA A 46 0.49 9.07 -1.70
N VAL A 47 1.42 8.29 -1.17
CA VAL A 47 2.06 7.18 -1.91
C VAL A 47 1.03 6.12 -2.28
N ALA A 48 0.14 5.74 -1.36
CA ALA A 48 -0.95 4.81 -1.65
C ALA A 48 -1.90 5.33 -2.75
N ALA A 49 -2.25 6.63 -2.70
CA ALA A 49 -3.06 7.27 -3.72
C ALA A 49 -2.37 7.31 -5.10
N ILE A 50 -1.07 7.60 -5.13
CA ILE A 50 -0.26 7.56 -6.37
C ILE A 50 -0.19 6.14 -6.91
N ALA A 51 -0.01 5.13 -6.07
CA ALA A 51 0.07 3.73 -6.51
C ALA A 51 -1.23 3.27 -7.17
N VAL A 52 -2.36 3.42 -6.47
CA VAL A 52 -3.67 2.95 -6.94
C VAL A 52 -4.22 3.84 -8.04
N GLY A 53 -4.31 5.15 -7.80
CA GLY A 53 -4.89 6.11 -8.73
C GLY A 53 -3.98 6.38 -9.93
N GLY A 54 -2.69 6.61 -9.67
CA GLY A 54 -1.70 6.81 -10.73
C GLY A 54 -1.46 5.55 -11.56
N GLY A 55 -1.40 4.38 -10.93
CA GLY A 55 -1.31 3.09 -11.62
C GLY A 55 -2.48 2.85 -12.57
N TRP A 56 -3.71 3.10 -12.10
CA TRP A 56 -4.92 2.99 -12.93
C TRP A 56 -4.96 4.02 -14.07
N TRP A 57 -4.62 5.27 -13.81
CA TRP A 57 -4.60 6.32 -14.82
C TRP A 57 -3.57 6.06 -15.92
N LEU A 58 -2.38 5.57 -15.56
CA LEU A 58 -1.36 5.18 -16.53
C LEU A 58 -1.81 3.97 -17.37
N TYR A 59 -2.51 3.02 -16.75
CA TYR A 59 -3.06 1.89 -17.47
C TYR A 59 -4.17 2.31 -18.46
N SER A 60 -5.10 3.17 -18.04
CA SER A 60 -6.19 3.66 -18.91
C SER A 60 -5.69 4.52 -20.08
N THR A 61 -4.54 5.19 -19.91
CA THR A 61 -3.86 5.93 -20.99
C THR A 61 -2.88 5.07 -21.81
N HIS A 62 -2.96 3.73 -21.70
CA HIS A 62 -2.13 2.76 -22.42
C HIS A 62 -0.62 2.86 -22.12
N ARG A 63 -0.23 3.57 -21.04
CA ARG A 63 1.15 3.74 -20.58
C ARG A 63 1.53 2.57 -19.65
N TYR A 64 1.63 1.38 -20.22
CA TYR A 64 1.76 0.14 -19.45
C TYR A 64 3.08 -0.02 -18.68
N LEU A 65 4.21 0.47 -19.21
CA LEU A 65 5.50 0.39 -18.53
C LEU A 65 5.53 1.20 -17.23
N PRO A 66 5.18 2.50 -17.24
CA PRO A 66 5.16 3.27 -16.00
C PRO A 66 4.04 2.80 -15.05
N ALA A 67 2.89 2.34 -15.56
CA ALA A 67 1.86 1.71 -14.71
C ALA A 67 2.44 0.51 -13.94
N LYS A 68 3.14 -0.38 -14.65
CA LYS A 68 3.80 -1.54 -14.05
C LYS A 68 4.85 -1.11 -13.01
N ALA A 69 5.68 -0.12 -13.32
CA ALA A 69 6.75 0.34 -12.43
C ALA A 69 6.20 0.87 -11.09
N ILE A 70 5.17 1.73 -11.15
CA ILE A 70 4.56 2.29 -9.94
C ILE A 70 3.90 1.20 -9.09
N LEU A 71 3.15 0.28 -9.71
CA LEU A 71 2.50 -0.81 -8.98
C LEU A 71 3.54 -1.74 -8.31
N TRP A 72 4.61 -2.12 -9.01
CA TRP A 72 5.65 -2.96 -8.39
C TRP A 72 6.40 -2.27 -7.25
N LEU A 73 6.64 -0.96 -7.37
CA LEU A 73 7.32 -0.19 -6.34
C LEU A 73 6.54 -0.21 -5.01
N PHE A 74 5.20 -0.25 -5.05
CA PHE A 74 4.35 -0.29 -3.87
C PHE A 74 4.00 -1.73 -3.44
N ALA A 75 3.78 -2.64 -4.40
CA ALA A 75 3.48 -4.03 -4.12
C ALA A 75 4.61 -4.75 -3.39
N LEU A 76 5.89 -4.45 -3.71
CA LEU A 76 7.04 -5.09 -3.06
C LEU A 76 7.09 -4.85 -1.54
N PRO A 77 7.07 -3.60 -1.03
CA PRO A 77 7.05 -3.37 0.41
C PRO A 77 5.76 -3.88 1.06
N GLY A 78 4.60 -3.77 0.39
CA GLY A 78 3.34 -4.32 0.89
C GLY A 78 3.37 -5.84 1.05
N LEU A 79 3.93 -6.55 0.08
CA LEU A 79 4.11 -8.01 0.11
C LEU A 79 5.11 -8.41 1.19
N ALA A 80 6.25 -7.74 1.27
CA ALA A 80 7.26 -8.01 2.30
C ALA A 80 6.69 -7.83 3.71
N TYR A 81 5.91 -6.76 3.96
CA TYR A 81 5.26 -6.53 5.24
C TYR A 81 4.19 -7.58 5.54
N THR A 82 3.37 -7.93 4.54
CA THR A 82 2.36 -8.99 4.68
C THR A 82 3.00 -10.32 5.07
N LEU A 83 4.09 -10.70 4.39
CA LEU A 83 4.84 -11.92 4.70
C LEU A 83 5.47 -11.86 6.09
N PHE A 84 6.02 -10.72 6.49
CA PHE A 84 6.54 -10.51 7.84
C PHE A 84 5.46 -10.75 8.90
N ILE A 85 4.26 -10.18 8.73
CA ILE A 85 3.13 -10.39 9.64
C ILE A 85 2.70 -11.85 9.66
N LEU A 86 2.59 -12.51 8.50
CA LEU A 86 2.25 -13.94 8.44
C LEU A 86 3.27 -14.80 9.20
N VAL A 87 4.57 -14.55 9.01
CA VAL A 87 5.62 -15.25 9.75
C VAL A 87 5.51 -14.96 11.25
N ALA A 88 5.32 -13.71 11.66
CA ALA A 88 5.13 -13.34 13.05
C ALA A 88 3.94 -14.05 13.71
N LEU A 89 2.84 -14.22 12.98
CA LEU A 89 1.65 -14.92 13.48
C LEU A 89 1.86 -16.44 13.60
N ILE A 90 2.53 -17.05 12.62
CA ILE A 90 2.71 -18.51 12.56
C ILE A 90 3.84 -18.96 13.48
N ALA A 91 4.99 -18.29 13.43
CA ALA A 91 6.19 -18.69 14.16
C ALA A 91 6.10 -18.41 15.67
N ARG A 92 5.12 -17.61 16.11
CA ARG A 92 4.96 -17.16 17.51
C ARG A 92 6.29 -16.74 18.15
N PRO A 93 7.06 -15.85 17.51
CA PRO A 93 8.36 -15.43 18.04
C PRO A 93 8.15 -14.77 19.41
N ARG A 94 9.08 -15.00 20.34
CA ARG A 94 9.11 -14.23 21.58
C ARG A 94 9.65 -12.85 21.25
N TRP A 95 8.85 -11.83 21.52
CA TRP A 95 9.24 -10.43 21.41
C TRP A 95 9.87 -10.05 22.76
N ASN A 96 11.16 -10.32 22.93
CA ASN A 96 11.90 -10.12 24.18
C ASN A 96 13.22 -9.37 23.99
#